data_AF-A0A7W6WCS5-F1
#
_entry.id   AF-A0A7W6WCS5-F1
#
_cell.length_a   1.000
_cell.length_b   1.000
_cell.length_c   1.000
_cell.angle_alpha   90.00
_cell.angle_beta   90.00
_cell.angle_gamma   90.00
#
_symmetry.space_group_name_H-M   'P 1'
#
loop_
_entity.id
_entity.type
_entity.pdbx_description
1 polymer ?
#
loop_
_entity_poly.entity_id
_entity_poly.type
_entity_poly.pdbx_seq_one_letter_code
_entity_poly.pdbx_strand_id
1 'polypeptide(L)'
;MDREIAASLALAYARSAQPLDPEMGWRREDVQIAFLAGMEALTVPRLLSLPEVARTLNVSASTIHDLVRHGELAFVHAGRGTVRKHLTFSADEIASFIRRNTQRTYYDPGPKTARYGTRKRAHELAVERATESGGGFMAHYEARLAAAKAKKK
;
A
#
# COMPACT_ATOMS: atom_id res chain seq x y z
N MET A 1 41.05 -8.81 5.36
CA MET A 1 40.57 -8.77 6.75
C MET A 1 39.25 -9.51 6.94
N ASP A 2 38.32 -9.49 5.98
CA ASP A 2 36.96 -10.04 6.19
C ASP A 2 36.87 -11.57 6.38
N ARG A 3 37.78 -12.35 5.79
CA ARG A 3 37.75 -13.83 5.91
C ARG A 3 38.17 -14.34 7.30
N GLU A 4 39.11 -13.67 7.96
CA GLU A 4 39.57 -14.04 9.30
C GLU A 4 38.48 -13.77 10.35
N ILE A 5 37.77 -12.65 10.19
CA ILE A 5 36.61 -12.31 11.03
C ILE A 5 35.49 -13.34 10.83
N ALA A 6 35.15 -13.68 9.60
CA ALA A 6 34.15 -14.71 9.31
C ALA A 6 34.51 -16.09 9.92
N ALA A 7 35.78 -16.49 9.83
CA ALA A 7 36.25 -17.77 10.38
C ALA A 7 36.18 -17.82 11.92
N SER A 8 36.57 -16.74 12.60
CA SER A 8 36.49 -16.64 14.07
C SER A 8 35.05 -16.63 14.60
N LEU A 9 34.14 -15.95 13.91
CA LEU A 9 32.71 -15.95 14.24
C LEU A 9 32.07 -17.31 14.00
N ALA A 10 32.42 -17.99 12.89
CA ALA A 10 31.97 -19.35 12.62
C ALA A 10 32.42 -20.33 13.72
N LEU A 11 33.66 -20.21 14.19
CA LEU A 11 34.19 -21.04 15.28
C LEU A 11 33.47 -20.78 16.61
N ALA A 12 33.23 -19.51 16.95
CA ALA A 12 32.51 -19.15 18.18
C ALA A 12 31.06 -19.66 18.17
N TYR A 13 30.41 -19.56 17.01
CA TYR A 13 29.03 -20.02 16.83
C TYR A 13 28.90 -21.55 16.87
N ALA A 14 29.81 -22.28 16.21
CA ALA A 14 29.83 -23.75 16.27
C ALA A 14 30.02 -24.29 17.70
N ARG A 15 30.61 -23.51 18.61
CA ARG A 15 30.78 -23.87 20.03
C ARG A 15 29.52 -23.69 20.87
N SER A 16 28.63 -22.75 20.49
CA SER A 16 27.47 -22.40 21.30
C SER A 16 26.15 -22.95 20.76
N ALA A 17 26.09 -23.28 19.48
CA ALA A 17 24.88 -23.79 18.85
C ALA A 17 24.70 -25.30 19.09
N GLN A 18 23.47 -25.80 18.89
CA GLN A 18 23.11 -27.21 18.93
C GLN A 18 22.57 -27.64 17.56
N PRO A 19 22.77 -28.91 17.15
CA PRO A 19 22.21 -29.41 15.90
C PRO A 19 20.68 -29.37 15.93
N LEU A 20 20.04 -29.13 14.79
CA LEU A 20 18.57 -29.12 14.68
C LEU A 20 17.96 -30.49 15.01
N ASP A 21 18.67 -31.56 14.69
CA ASP A 21 18.33 -32.94 15.07
C ASP A 21 19.41 -33.52 16.01
N PRO A 22 19.09 -33.74 17.30
CA PRO A 22 20.02 -34.30 18.27
C PRO A 22 20.50 -35.72 17.94
N GLU A 23 19.68 -36.52 17.23
CA GLU A 23 20.02 -37.91 16.92
C GLU A 23 20.90 -38.02 15.67
N MET A 24 20.74 -37.11 14.71
CA MET A 24 21.49 -37.11 13.46
C MET A 24 22.74 -36.22 13.47
N GLY A 25 22.93 -35.42 14.52
CA GLY A 25 24.08 -34.55 14.70
C GLY A 25 24.14 -33.40 13.69
N TRP A 26 25.29 -32.75 13.57
CA TRP A 26 25.47 -31.59 12.70
C TRP A 26 25.52 -31.98 11.23
N ARG A 27 24.50 -31.60 10.46
CA ARG A 27 24.56 -31.66 8.99
C ARG A 27 25.11 -30.37 8.41
N ARG A 28 25.56 -30.44 7.16
CA ARG A 28 26.16 -29.30 6.47
C ARG A 28 25.15 -28.15 6.33
N GLU A 29 23.89 -28.49 6.10
CA GLU A 29 22.77 -27.57 5.99
C GLU A 29 22.48 -26.89 7.35
N ASP A 30 22.55 -27.65 8.44
CA ASP A 30 22.36 -27.12 9.80
C ASP A 30 23.46 -26.10 10.13
N VAL A 31 24.72 -26.42 9.82
CA VAL A 31 25.85 -25.49 10.01
C VAL A 31 25.65 -24.20 9.21
N GLN A 32 25.12 -24.29 7.98
CA GLN A 32 24.85 -23.12 7.14
C GLN A 32 23.71 -22.26 7.69
N ILE A 33 22.57 -22.88 8.04
CA ILE A 33 21.39 -22.17 8.58
C ILE A 33 21.75 -21.52 9.91
N ALA A 34 22.40 -22.27 10.77
CA ALA A 34 22.78 -21.82 12.09
C ALA A 34 23.83 -20.68 11.96
N PHE A 35 24.82 -20.80 11.08
CA PHE A 35 25.75 -19.69 10.80
C PHE A 35 25.04 -18.45 10.25
N LEU A 36 24.07 -18.59 9.33
CA LEU A 36 23.28 -17.48 8.81
C LEU A 36 22.49 -16.78 9.94
N ALA A 37 21.82 -17.56 10.79
CA ALA A 37 21.08 -17.06 11.94
C ALA A 37 22.00 -16.42 13.00
N GLY A 38 23.19 -16.98 13.22
CA GLY A 38 24.22 -16.45 14.09
C GLY A 38 24.78 -15.14 13.57
N MET A 39 24.98 -15.02 12.25
CA MET A 39 25.36 -13.76 11.62
C MET A 39 24.27 -12.71 11.77
N GLU A 40 22.99 -13.05 11.54
CA GLU A 40 21.87 -12.13 11.75
C GLU A 40 21.73 -11.71 13.22
N ALA A 41 22.01 -12.60 14.18
CA ALA A 41 21.95 -12.29 15.61
C ALA A 41 23.16 -11.48 16.11
N LEU A 42 24.34 -11.69 15.52
CA LEU A 42 25.60 -11.02 15.90
C LEU A 42 25.88 -9.75 15.09
N THR A 43 25.04 -9.39 14.10
CA THR A 43 25.15 -8.08 13.46
C THR A 43 24.94 -7.02 14.52
N VAL A 44 26.05 -6.45 14.99
CA VAL A 44 26.05 -5.24 15.82
C VAL A 44 25.11 -4.27 15.13
N PRO A 45 24.04 -3.80 15.81
CA PRO A 45 23.02 -2.98 15.17
C PRO A 45 23.71 -1.76 14.55
N ARG A 46 23.77 -1.76 13.22
CA ARG A 46 24.52 -0.76 12.48
C ARG A 46 23.81 0.57 12.64
N LEU A 47 24.52 1.53 13.21
CA LEU A 47 24.09 2.91 13.21
C LEU A 47 24.37 3.51 11.84
N LEU A 48 23.32 4.03 11.22
CA LEU A 48 23.35 4.71 9.94
C LEU A 48 23.49 6.20 10.17
N SER A 49 24.37 6.81 9.38
CA SER A 49 24.54 8.26 9.35
C SER A 49 23.38 8.93 8.60
N LEU A 50 23.11 10.19 8.91
CA LEU A 50 22.09 10.99 8.22
C LEU A 50 22.12 10.88 6.67
N PRO A 51 23.27 11.01 5.98
CA PRO A 51 23.31 10.86 4.53
C PRO A 51 23.05 9.42 4.04
N GLU A 52 23.35 8.40 4.85
CA GLU A 52 22.97 7.03 4.52
C GLU A 52 21.47 6.85 4.62
N VAL A 53 20.83 7.35 5.68
CA VAL A 53 19.37 7.28 5.84
C VAL A 53 18.64 8.01 4.71
N ALA A 54 19.15 9.18 4.31
CA ALA A 54 18.63 9.94 3.15
C ALA A 54 18.61 9.09 1.88
N ARG A 55 19.69 8.36 1.64
CA ARG A 55 19.79 7.44 0.49
C ARG A 55 18.86 6.24 0.64
N THR A 56 18.75 5.65 1.84
CA THR A 56 17.91 4.47 2.07
C THR A 56 16.42 4.78 1.88
N LEU A 57 15.95 5.93 2.37
CA LEU A 57 14.55 6.35 2.24
C LEU A 57 14.28 7.12 0.94
N ASN A 58 15.31 7.39 0.13
CA ASN A 58 15.26 8.20 -1.08
C ASN A 58 14.62 9.59 -0.84
N VAL A 59 15.02 10.25 0.24
CA VAL A 59 14.54 11.58 0.65
C VAL A 59 15.71 12.54 0.87
N SER A 60 15.39 13.84 0.92
CA SER A 60 16.41 14.86 1.22
C SER A 60 16.83 14.84 2.69
N ALA A 61 18.06 15.32 2.96
CA ALA A 61 18.57 15.48 4.33
C ALA A 61 17.70 16.42 5.18
N SER A 62 17.15 17.49 4.59
CA SER A 62 16.23 18.40 5.28
C SER A 62 14.94 17.70 5.70
N THR A 63 14.39 16.85 4.84
CA THR A 63 13.20 16.05 5.18
C THR A 63 13.48 15.15 6.40
N ILE A 64 14.65 14.55 6.49
CA ILE A 64 15.03 13.75 7.66
C ILE A 64 15.12 14.61 8.93
N HIS A 65 15.67 15.82 8.82
CA HIS A 65 15.69 16.74 9.96
C HIS A 65 14.27 17.10 10.43
N ASP A 66 13.34 17.30 9.51
CA ASP A 66 11.94 17.57 9.85
C ASP A 66 11.29 16.36 10.51
N LEU A 67 11.51 15.14 9.99
CA LEU A 67 11.00 13.89 10.61
C LEU A 67 11.52 13.72 12.05
N VAL A 68 12.80 14.04 12.28
CA VAL A 68 13.39 14.02 13.62
C VAL A 68 12.80 15.12 14.50
N ARG A 69 12.59 16.32 13.97
CA ARG A 69 12.02 17.46 14.69
C ARG A 69 10.58 17.21 15.13
N HIS A 70 9.80 16.54 14.29
CA HIS A 70 8.42 16.16 14.58
C HIS A 70 8.31 14.89 15.43
N GLY A 71 9.43 14.23 15.73
CA GLY A 71 9.46 13.03 16.57
C GLY A 71 8.97 11.76 15.87
N GLU A 72 8.89 11.76 14.54
CA GLU A 72 8.47 10.60 13.76
C GLU A 72 9.59 9.56 13.62
N LEU A 73 10.83 10.02 13.62
CA LEU A 73 12.03 9.20 13.49
C LEU A 73 12.92 9.35 14.73
N ALA A 74 13.13 8.25 15.46
CA ALA A 74 14.04 8.24 16.60
C ALA A 74 15.52 8.25 16.13
N PHE A 75 16.39 8.90 16.90
CA PHE A 75 17.81 8.96 16.61
C PHE A 75 18.64 8.66 17.86
N VAL A 76 19.84 8.16 17.64
CA VAL A 76 20.89 7.98 18.63
C VAL A 76 21.89 9.12 18.48
N HIS A 77 22.23 9.76 19.58
CA HIS A 77 23.32 10.73 19.62
C HIS A 77 24.66 9.97 19.67
N ALA A 78 25.34 9.90 18.53
CA ALA A 78 26.72 9.42 18.48
C ALA A 78 27.67 10.61 18.55
N GLY A 79 28.41 10.73 19.65
CA GLY A 79 29.41 11.79 19.83
C GLY A 79 29.83 11.97 21.29
N ARG A 80 31.09 12.38 21.50
CA ARG A 80 31.61 12.72 22.83
C ARG A 80 31.45 14.23 23.06
N GLY A 81 30.70 14.60 24.09
CA GLY A 81 30.50 15.99 24.52
C GLY A 81 29.31 16.71 23.88
N THR A 82 29.11 17.96 24.27
CA THR A 82 27.97 18.80 23.86
C THR A 82 28.13 19.47 22.50
N VAL A 83 29.34 19.48 21.94
CA VAL A 83 29.72 20.38 20.82
C VAL A 83 29.51 19.77 19.43
N ARG A 84 29.60 18.44 19.27
CA ARG A 84 29.43 17.77 17.96
C ARG A 84 28.56 16.51 18.12
N LYS A 85 27.26 16.72 18.29
CA LYS A 85 26.29 15.63 18.30
C LYS A 85 25.98 15.24 16.86
N HIS A 86 26.39 14.06 16.42
CA HIS A 86 25.97 13.53 15.13
C HIS A 86 24.63 12.79 15.30
N LEU A 87 23.69 13.05 14.39
CA LEU A 87 22.46 12.28 14.27
C LEU A 87 22.79 10.95 13.60
N THR A 88 22.59 9.88 14.35
CA THR A 88 22.72 8.51 13.85
C THR A 88 21.44 7.75 14.12
N PHE A 89 21.15 6.75 13.29
CA PHE A 89 19.87 6.06 13.29
C PHE A 89 20.10 4.57 13.34
N SER A 90 19.34 3.82 14.15
CA SER A 90 19.40 2.36 14.08
C SER A 90 18.70 1.86 12.81
N ALA A 91 19.23 0.78 12.23
CA ALA A 91 18.58 0.11 11.10
C ALA A 91 17.15 -0.34 11.44
N ASP A 92 16.93 -0.83 12.67
CA ASP A 92 15.62 -1.29 13.14
C ASP A 92 14.59 -0.16 13.23
N GLU A 93 15.02 1.04 13.60
CA GLU A 93 14.13 2.21 13.66
C GLU A 93 13.68 2.62 12.25
N ILE A 94 14.57 2.57 11.27
CA ILE A 94 14.24 2.85 9.86
C ILE A 94 13.27 1.80 9.32
N ALA A 95 13.52 0.51 9.61
CA ALA A 95 12.59 -0.56 9.25
C ALA A 95 11.21 -0.36 9.92
N SER A 96 11.19 0.06 11.18
CA SER A 96 9.96 0.36 11.92
C SER A 96 9.26 1.62 11.41
N PHE A 97 9.98 2.64 10.98
CA PHE A 97 9.45 3.82 10.31
C PHE A 97 8.76 3.43 8.99
N ILE A 98 9.42 2.62 8.15
CA ILE A 98 8.82 2.11 6.91
C ILE A 98 7.54 1.35 7.22
N ARG A 99 7.55 0.45 8.21
CA ARG A 99 6.34 -0.30 8.62
C ARG A 99 5.21 0.62 9.09
N ARG A 100 5.51 1.64 9.89
CA ARG A 100 4.51 2.61 10.41
C ARG A 100 3.90 3.47 9.30
N ASN A 101 4.72 3.91 8.34
CA ASN A 101 4.31 4.84 7.30
C ASN A 101 3.87 4.16 5.99
N THR A 102 4.02 2.84 5.87
CA THR A 102 3.50 2.09 4.73
C THR A 102 1.98 1.93 4.88
N GLN A 103 1.23 2.81 4.22
CA GLN A 103 -0.21 2.61 4.04
C GLN A 103 -0.46 1.77 2.78
N ARG A 104 -1.15 0.63 2.94
CA ARG A 104 -1.65 -0.15 1.81
C ARG A 104 -3.02 0.39 1.44
N THR A 105 -3.06 1.35 0.53
CA THR A 105 -4.32 1.73 -0.11
C THR A 105 -4.77 0.60 -1.02
N TYR A 106 -5.72 -0.21 -0.56
CA TYR A 106 -6.46 -1.11 -1.43
C TYR A 106 -7.37 -0.24 -2.30
N TYR A 107 -7.13 -0.24 -3.60
CA TYR A 107 -8.08 0.32 -4.54
C TYR A 107 -9.32 -0.59 -4.55
N ASP A 108 -10.32 -0.22 -3.75
CA ASP A 108 -11.67 -0.77 -3.86
C ASP A 108 -12.44 0.13 -4.82
N PRO A 109 -12.57 -0.25 -6.11
CA PRO A 109 -13.58 0.35 -6.96
C PRO A 109 -14.93 -0.17 -6.44
N GLY A 110 -15.42 0.44 -5.35
CA GLY A 110 -16.66 0.04 -4.70
C GLY A 110 -17.77 -0.20 -5.73
N PRO A 111 -18.78 -1.04 -5.43
CA PRO A 111 -19.71 -1.57 -6.41
C PRO A 111 -20.21 -0.45 -7.30
N LYS A 112 -19.92 -0.55 -8.60
CA LYS A 112 -20.24 0.43 -9.63
C LYS A 112 -21.74 0.72 -9.54
N THR A 113 -22.13 1.73 -8.77
CA THR A 113 -23.54 2.01 -8.53
C THR A 113 -24.15 2.29 -9.89
N ALA A 114 -24.96 1.36 -10.38
CA ALA A 114 -25.74 1.57 -11.59
C ALA A 114 -26.52 2.85 -11.35
N ARG A 115 -26.22 3.91 -12.10
CA ARG A 115 -27.00 5.14 -12.07
C ARG A 115 -28.39 4.78 -12.59
N TYR A 116 -29.27 4.35 -11.70
CA TYR A 116 -30.71 4.40 -11.90
C TYR A 116 -31.11 5.87 -11.78
N GLY A 117 -30.81 6.62 -12.84
CA GLY A 117 -31.41 7.93 -13.03
C GLY A 117 -32.89 7.69 -13.24
N THR A 118 -33.72 8.21 -12.35
CA THR A 118 -35.18 8.32 -12.47
C THR A 118 -35.65 9.15 -13.68
N ARG A 119 -34.72 9.59 -14.55
CA ARG A 119 -35.03 10.22 -15.83
C ARG A 119 -35.32 9.15 -16.87
N LYS A 120 -36.60 9.03 -17.21
CA LYS A 120 -37.06 8.35 -18.42
C LYS A 120 -36.21 8.80 -19.61
N ARG A 121 -35.78 7.86 -20.45
CA ARG A 121 -35.00 8.17 -21.65
C ARG A 121 -35.86 8.97 -22.62
N ALA A 122 -35.24 9.76 -23.51
CA ALA A 122 -35.97 10.62 -24.44
C ALA A 122 -37.04 9.89 -25.27
N HIS A 123 -36.81 8.61 -25.60
CA HIS A 123 -37.77 7.77 -26.31
C HIS A 123 -38.99 7.39 -25.45
N GLU A 124 -38.80 7.09 -24.16
CA GLU A 124 -39.90 6.81 -23.22
C GLU A 124 -40.76 8.06 -23.00
N LEU A 125 -40.13 9.24 -22.91
CA LEU A 125 -40.84 10.52 -22.87
C LEU A 125 -41.59 10.84 -24.17
N ALA A 126 -41.05 10.42 -25.32
CA ALA A 126 -41.72 10.60 -26.61
C ALA A 126 -42.94 9.68 -26.76
N VAL A 127 -42.84 8.43 -26.29
CA VAL A 127 -43.96 7.48 -26.25
C VAL A 127 -45.05 7.95 -25.28
N GLU A 128 -44.67 8.47 -24.12
CA GLU A 128 -45.62 9.01 -23.13
C GLU A 128 -46.33 10.26 -23.66
N ARG A 129 -45.61 11.22 -24.26
CA ARG A 129 -46.23 12.39 -24.92
C ARG A 129 -47.15 12.00 -26.08
N ALA A 130 -46.82 10.95 -26.82
CA ALA A 130 -47.65 10.45 -27.90
C ALA A 130 -48.92 9.74 -27.41
N THR A 131 -48.95 9.29 -26.14
CA THR A 131 -50.07 8.55 -25.55
C THR A 131 -50.91 9.40 -24.58
N GLU A 132 -50.37 10.48 -24.00
CA GLU A 132 -51.09 11.41 -23.11
C GLU A 132 -52.02 12.38 -23.86
N SER A 133 -51.78 12.66 -25.14
CA SER A 133 -52.68 13.50 -25.96
C SER A 133 -53.91 12.69 -26.39
N GLY A 134 -54.92 12.66 -25.52
CA GLY A 134 -56.24 12.06 -25.71
C GLY A 134 -56.94 12.49 -27.00
N GLY A 135 -56.77 11.67 -28.03
CA GLY A 135 -57.42 11.84 -29.34
C GLY A 135 -56.64 11.11 -30.43
N GLY A 136 -56.45 9.79 -30.29
CA GLY A 136 -55.72 8.99 -31.27
C GLY A 136 -56.30 9.13 -32.68
N PHE A 137 -55.46 8.95 -33.71
CA PHE A 137 -55.80 9.04 -35.14
C PHE A 137 -57.17 8.47 -35.54
N MET A 138 -57.58 7.35 -34.91
CA MET A 138 -58.87 6.70 -35.14
C MET A 138 -60.07 7.57 -34.71
N ALA A 139 -59.97 8.33 -33.62
CA ALA A 139 -61.03 9.24 -33.18
C ALA A 139 -61.24 10.40 -34.17
N HIS A 140 -60.16 10.93 -34.75
CA HIS A 140 -60.25 11.93 -35.82
C HIS A 140 -60.83 11.37 -37.11
N TYR A 141 -60.53 10.11 -37.44
CA TYR A 141 -61.08 9.42 -38.60
C TYR A 141 -62.59 9.19 -38.47
N GLU A 142 -63.05 8.71 -37.31
CA GLU A 142 -64.47 8.53 -37.03
C GLU A 142 -65.25 9.85 -37.06
N ALA A 143 -64.69 10.92 -36.49
CA ALA A 143 -65.28 12.26 -36.54
C ALA A 143 -65.43 12.77 -37.99
N ARG A 144 -64.44 12.52 -38.87
CA ARG A 144 -64.53 12.90 -40.29
C ARG A 144 -65.60 12.09 -41.04
N LEU A 145 -65.72 10.80 -40.76
CA LEU A 145 -66.77 9.97 -41.35
C LEU A 145 -68.17 10.40 -40.89
N ALA A 146 -68.34 10.73 -39.61
CA ALA A 146 -69.60 11.25 -39.07
C ALA A 146 -69.99 12.58 -39.72
N ALA A 147 -69.04 13.51 -39.86
CA ALA A 147 -69.26 14.79 -40.54
C ALA A 147 -69.62 14.60 -42.04
N ALA A 148 -68.96 13.66 -42.73
CA ALA A 148 -69.27 13.37 -44.13
C ALA A 148 -70.67 12.73 -44.32
N LYS A 149 -71.11 11.90 -43.36
CA LYS A 149 -72.48 11.35 -43.34
C LYS A 149 -73.52 12.43 -43.07
N ALA A 150 -73.27 13.33 -42.11
CA ALA A 150 -74.18 14.43 -41.79
C ALA A 150 -74.38 15.40 -42.97
N LYS A 151 -73.36 15.58 -43.82
CA LYS A 151 -73.40 16.45 -45.00
C LYS A 151 -74.13 15.83 -46.22
N LYS A 152 -74.42 14.53 -46.19
CA LYS A 152 -75.13 13.79 -47.24
C LYS A 152 -76.63 13.62 -46.95
N LYS A 153 -77.11 14.11 -45.82
CA LYS A 153 -78.52 14.12 -45.42
C LYS A 153 -79.07 15.52 -45.61
#